data_AF-A0A7X3I3P8-F1
#
_entry.id   AF-A0A7X3I3P8-F1
#
_cell.length_a   1.000
_cell.length_b   1.000
_cell.length_c   1.000
_cell.angle_alpha   90.00
_cell.angle_beta   90.00
_cell.angle_gamma   90.00
#
_symmetry.space_group_name_H-M   'P 1'
#
loop_
_entity.id
_entity.type
_entity.pdbx_description
1 polymer ?
#
loop_
_entity_poly.entity_id
_entity_poly.type
_entity_poly.pdbx_seq_one_letter_code
_entity_poly.pdbx_strand_id
1 'polypeptide(L)'
;MHEPSIREPAACPPDFWNTVAGTVTARVEPVIGRGEKQRSPVIDYLRDLEALARRQCSSRDTVQIIASGRRLLGDRSEIGPSDGPFARS
;
A
#
# COMPACT_ATOMS: atom_id res chain seq x y z
N MET A 1 -38.77 12.09 -8.41
CA MET A 1 -38.34 10.70 -8.66
C MET A 1 -37.53 10.66 -9.95
N HIS A 2 -36.23 10.43 -9.85
CA HIS A 2 -35.45 9.60 -10.77
C HIS A 2 -34.06 9.39 -10.16
N GLU A 3 -33.91 8.26 -9.48
CA GLU A 3 -32.64 7.54 -9.44
C GLU A 3 -32.30 7.10 -10.86
N PRO A 4 -31.01 7.08 -11.21
CA PRO A 4 -30.46 6.02 -12.03
C PRO A 4 -29.42 5.24 -11.23
N SER A 5 -29.81 4.02 -10.88
CA SER A 5 -28.92 2.90 -10.55
C SER A 5 -28.01 2.60 -11.75
N ILE A 6 -26.73 2.88 -11.63
CA ILE A 6 -25.67 2.15 -12.34
C ILE A 6 -24.64 1.75 -11.30
N ARG A 7 -24.62 0.46 -10.93
CA ARG A 7 -23.45 -0.16 -10.31
C ARG A 7 -22.34 -0.15 -11.35
N GLU A 8 -21.46 0.85 -11.29
CA GLU A 8 -20.22 0.80 -12.04
C GLU A 8 -19.32 -0.30 -11.47
N PRO A 9 -18.65 -1.09 -12.32
CA PRO A 9 -17.84 -2.22 -11.90
C PRO A 9 -16.70 -1.75 -10.98
N ALA A 10 -16.29 -2.63 -10.08
CA ALA A 10 -15.18 -2.47 -9.14
C ALA A 10 -13.81 -2.27 -9.84
N ALA A 11 -13.66 -1.19 -10.61
CA ALA A 11 -12.38 -0.64 -10.98
C ALA A 11 -12.00 0.31 -9.85
N CYS A 12 -10.96 -0.04 -9.07
CA CYS A 12 -10.41 0.87 -8.07
C CYS A 12 -10.23 2.26 -8.70
N PRO A 13 -10.98 3.29 -8.25
CA PRO A 13 -10.92 4.57 -8.91
C PRO A 13 -9.49 5.10 -8.80
N PRO A 14 -8.89 5.64 -9.87
CA PRO A 14 -7.55 6.22 -9.83
C PRO A 14 -7.43 7.29 -8.73
N ASP A 15 -8.54 7.98 -8.40
CA ASP A 15 -8.64 8.89 -7.27
C ASP A 15 -8.27 8.27 -5.92
N PHE A 16 -8.61 7.00 -5.69
CA PHE A 16 -8.21 6.31 -4.47
C PHE A 16 -6.69 6.24 -4.36
N TRP A 17 -6.01 5.78 -5.42
CA TRP A 17 -4.54 5.65 -5.44
C TRP A 17 -3.83 7.01 -5.36
N ASN A 18 -4.46 8.10 -5.80
CA ASN A 18 -3.93 9.45 -5.61
C ASN A 18 -3.88 9.87 -4.12
N THR A 19 -4.78 9.34 -3.28
CA THR A 19 -4.81 9.65 -1.83
C THR A 19 -3.96 8.71 -0.98
N VAL A 20 -3.40 7.66 -1.59
CA VAL A 20 -2.69 6.60 -0.85
C VAL A 20 -1.47 7.12 -0.11
N ALA A 21 -0.77 8.12 -0.67
CA ALA A 21 0.39 8.73 -0.03
C ALA A 21 0.02 9.38 1.30
N GLY A 22 -1.04 10.19 1.31
CA GLY A 22 -1.56 10.79 2.54
C GLY A 22 -2.04 9.74 3.55
N THR A 23 -2.69 8.68 3.06
CA THR A 23 -3.14 7.57 3.92
C THR A 23 -1.98 6.83 4.56
N VAL A 24 -0.93 6.50 3.79
CA VAL A 24 0.27 5.83 4.31
C VAL A 24 0.94 6.70 5.37
N THR A 25 1.16 8.00 5.09
CA THR A 25 1.74 8.94 6.05
C THR A 25 0.94 8.99 7.35
N ALA A 26 -0.37 9.21 7.27
CA ALA A 26 -1.24 9.32 8.45
C ALA A 26 -1.28 8.03 9.31
N ARG A 27 -1.06 6.87 8.69
CA ARG A 27 -1.00 5.58 9.40
C ARG A 27 0.37 5.31 10.01
N VAL A 28 1.44 5.69 9.31
CA VAL A 28 2.83 5.40 9.69
C VAL A 28 3.32 6.38 10.75
N GLU A 29 3.18 7.68 10.53
CA GLU A 29 3.68 8.74 11.44
C GLU A 29 3.42 8.49 12.94
N PRO A 30 2.19 8.20 13.40
CA PRO A 30 1.92 8.05 14.83
C PRO A 30 2.62 6.85 15.48
N VAL A 31 3.01 5.85 14.69
CA VAL A 31 3.61 4.61 15.17
C VAL A 31 5.11 4.48 14.87
N ILE A 32 5.73 5.47 14.21
CA ILE A 32 7.19 5.54 14.07
C ILE A 32 7.83 5.56 15.45
N GLY A 33 8.88 4.74 15.63
CA GLY A 33 9.62 4.64 16.90
C GLY A 33 8.84 3.98 18.05
N ARG A 34 7.60 3.53 17.82
CA ARG A 34 6.83 2.78 18.82
C ARG A 34 7.24 1.31 18.87
N GLY A 35 6.85 0.64 19.95
CA GLY A 35 7.12 -0.78 20.14
C GLY A 35 6.44 -1.67 19.09
N GLU A 36 6.98 -2.88 18.90
CA GLU A 36 6.51 -3.85 17.91
C GLU A 36 4.99 -4.04 17.92
N LYS A 37 4.37 -4.28 19.08
CA LYS A 37 2.92 -4.49 19.22
C LYS A 37 2.05 -3.36 18.64
N GLN A 38 2.57 -2.13 18.60
CA GLN A 38 1.86 -0.97 18.03
C GLN A 38 2.11 -0.83 16.53
N ARG A 39 3.28 -1.28 16.06
CA ARG A 39 3.67 -1.20 14.64
C ARG A 39 3.10 -2.35 13.82
N SER A 40 3.01 -3.56 14.38
CA SER A 40 2.59 -4.78 13.65
C SER A 40 1.26 -4.62 12.92
N PRO A 41 0.18 -4.09 13.54
CA PRO A 41 -1.09 -3.92 12.82
C PRO A 41 -0.99 -2.97 11.62
N VAL A 42 -0.14 -1.95 11.70
CA VAL A 42 0.09 -1.01 10.60
C VAL A 42 0.95 -1.65 9.52
N ILE A 43 1.94 -2.46 9.89
CA ILE A 43 2.75 -3.25 8.94
C ILE A 43 1.86 -4.21 8.15
N ASP A 44 0.96 -4.94 8.82
CA ASP A 44 0.04 -5.87 8.17
C ASP A 44 -0.91 -5.15 7.21
N TYR A 45 -1.50 -4.03 7.65
CA TYR A 45 -2.32 -3.18 6.78
C TYR A 45 -1.57 -2.73 5.52
N LEU A 46 -0.31 -2.30 5.66
CA LEU A 46 0.48 -1.84 4.52
C LEU A 46 0.90 -2.99 3.59
N ARG A 47 1.09 -4.21 4.13
CA ARG A 47 1.33 -5.41 3.31
C ARG A 47 0.14 -5.71 2.41
N ASP A 48 -1.07 -5.71 2.97
CA ASP A 48 -2.29 -5.95 2.21
C ASP A 48 -2.52 -4.85 1.18
N LEU A 49 -2.32 -3.59 1.57
CA LEU A 49 -2.45 -2.44 0.68
C LEU A 49 -1.47 -2.52 -0.49
N GLU A 50 -0.23 -2.96 -0.25
CA GLU A 50 0.75 -3.14 -1.32
C GLU A 50 0.37 -4.27 -2.28
N ALA A 51 -0.14 -5.40 -1.76
CA ALA A 51 -0.63 -6.50 -2.58
C ALA A 51 -1.80 -6.06 -3.49
N LEU A 52 -2.70 -5.23 -2.97
CA LEU A 52 -3.77 -4.62 -3.75
C LEU A 52 -3.22 -3.64 -4.79
N ALA A 53 -2.27 -2.77 -4.42
CA ALA A 53 -1.65 -1.82 -5.32
C ALA A 53 -0.97 -2.52 -6.51
N ARG A 54 -0.23 -3.61 -6.27
CA ARG A 54 0.42 -4.37 -7.35
C ARG A 54 -0.56 -5.00 -8.35
N ARG A 55 -1.77 -5.33 -7.90
CA ARG A 55 -2.80 -5.97 -8.73
C ARG A 55 -3.67 -4.95 -9.46
N GLN A 56 -3.87 -3.76 -8.88
CA GLN A 56 -4.93 -2.83 -9.27
C GLN A 56 -4.41 -1.42 -9.59
N CYS A 57 -3.13 -1.13 -9.34
CA CYS A 57 -2.50 0.15 -9.60
C CYS A 57 -1.29 -0.04 -10.52
N SER A 58 -1.32 0.61 -11.68
CA SER A 58 -0.19 0.59 -12.62
C SER A 58 0.97 1.49 -12.18
N SER A 59 0.78 2.31 -11.14
CA SER A 59 1.78 3.25 -10.65
C SER A 59 2.81 2.56 -9.75
N ARG A 60 4.06 2.52 -10.22
CA ARG A 60 5.18 2.02 -9.42
C ARG A 60 5.46 2.92 -8.22
N ASP A 61 5.24 4.23 -8.36
CA ASP A 61 5.41 5.20 -7.28
C ASP A 61 4.51 4.88 -6.09
N THR A 62 3.24 4.55 -6.34
CA THR A 62 2.29 4.13 -5.30
C THR A 62 2.80 2.91 -4.54
N VAL A 63 3.29 1.88 -5.25
CA VAL A 63 3.86 0.68 -4.62
C VAL A 63 5.10 1.02 -3.78
N GLN A 64 5.97 1.91 -4.29
CA GLN A 64 7.17 2.36 -3.56
C GLN A 64 6.84 3.18 -2.31
N ILE A 65 5.81 4.01 -2.34
CA ILE A 65 5.34 4.78 -1.18
C ILE A 65 4.88 3.82 -0.06
N ILE A 66 4.09 2.80 -0.41
CA ILE A 66 3.63 1.80 0.57
C ILE A 66 4.82 0.99 1.12
N ALA A 67 5.70 0.52 0.23
CA ALA A 67 6.90 -0.23 0.60
C ALA A 67 7.84 0.57 1.52
N SER A 68 8.02 1.87 1.26
CA SER A 68 8.85 2.74 2.11
C SER A 68 8.19 2.96 3.48
N GLY A 69 6.86 3.13 3.55
CA GLY A 69 6.11 3.17 4.82
C GLY A 69 6.33 1.92 5.69
N ARG A 70 6.30 0.72 5.07
CA ARG A 70 6.62 -0.55 5.76
C ARG A 70 8.03 -0.55 6.33
N ARG A 71 9.02 -0.12 5.54
CA ARG A 71 10.43 -0.05 5.96
C ARG A 71 10.65 0.90 7.13
N LEU A 72 9.95 2.03 7.18
CA LEU A 72 10.00 2.98 8.31
C LEU A 72 9.54 2.34 9.62
N LEU A 73 8.61 1.38 9.55
CA LEU A 73 8.15 0.64 10.72
C LEU A 73 9.04 -0.56 11.08
N GLY A 74 10.08 -0.83 10.29
CA GLY A 74 11.03 -1.92 10.50
C GLY A 74 10.71 -3.20 9.75
N ASP A 75 9.68 -3.21 8.89
CA ASP A 75 9.39 -4.35 8.03
C ASP A 75 10.35 -4.39 6.84
N ARG A 76 11.28 -5.35 6.89
CA ARG A 76 12.31 -5.58 5.87
C ARG A 76 12.01 -6.75 4.94
N SER A 77 10.82 -7.35 5.06
CA SER A 77 10.42 -8.44 4.17
C SER A 77 10.66 -8.02 2.72
N GLU A 78 11.29 -8.87 1.91
CA GLU A 78 11.65 -8.51 0.53
C GLU A 78 10.44 -8.05 -0.27
N ILE A 79 10.65 -6.97 -1.02
CA ILE A 79 9.62 -6.30 -1.79
C ILE A 79 10.14 -6.12 -3.22
N GLY A 80 9.96 -7.15 -4.04
CA GLY A 80 10.32 -7.14 -5.46
C GLY A 80 9.51 -8.21 -6.20
N PRO A 81 9.24 -8.07 -7.50
CA PRO A 81 8.87 -9.25 -8.28
C PRO A 81 9.97 -10.30 -8.08
N SER A 82 9.60 -11.57 -7.89
CA SER A 82 10.57 -12.69 -7.91
C SER A 82 11.37 -12.73 -9.22
N ASP A 83 10.89 -12.01 -10.25
CA ASP A 83 11.40 -11.99 -11.62
C ASP A 83 12.00 -10.61 -11.99
N GLY A 84 12.93 -10.12 -11.16
CA GLY A 84 13.83 -9.02 -11.54
C GLY A 84 15.15 -9.58 -12.09
N PRO A 85 15.82 -8.94 -13.06
CA PRO A 85 17.12 -9.41 -13.57
C PRO A 85 18.24 -9.43 -12.51
N PHE A 86 17.96 -8.90 -11.30
CA PHE A 86 18.84 -8.90 -10.14
C PHE A 86 18.33 -9.77 -8.98
N ALA A 87 17.26 -10.56 -9.18
CA ALA A 87 16.82 -11.59 -8.24
C ALA A 87 17.66 -12.87 -8.44
N ARG A 88 18.95 -12.77 -8.15
CA ARG A 88 19.94 -13.86 -8.00
C ARG A 88 20.92 -13.36 -6.93
N SER A 89 21.30 -14.08 -5.89
CA SER A 89 21.37 -15.52 -5.61
C SER A 89 21.40 -15.71 -4.09
#